data_AF-A0A2A2EII9-F1
#
_entry.id   AF-A0A2A2EII9-F1
#
_cell.length_a   1.000
_cell.length_b   1.000
_cell.length_c   1.000
_cell.angle_alpha   90.00
_cell.angle_beta   90.00
_cell.angle_gamma   90.00
#
_symmetry.space_group_name_H-M   'P 1'
#
loop_
_entity.id
_entity.type
_entity.pdbx_description
1 polymer ?
#
loop_
_entity_poly.entity_id
_entity_poly.type
_entity_poly.pdbx_seq_one_letter_code
_entity_poly.pdbx_strand_id
1 'polypeptide(L)'
;MRDIFTFDSESFLISLAELRARFEQVVAASALSFDGIDDDAANPIQYPEHAADDVVGVAEGVQQEATGADGGLPSGRRGEMQERMRNCEGKVDARILALSAELFAGTCWASLIGVASLGFDGALVESARNFMMRTAMCVQQQGLAVWLHGLIADASSAHILGKVSPLMPATIRPMSRIQMQRWMGGGPERTCGTKRQRLEDIDEYRKQTHRLAAYSLLRWGSPVDVCNRIASLMLSDPPYGISLLREDPNLRLQGVAPDVRVDRALAYIRHLRVQGDMYYGRAMQRHWDMPELDGNNHTEVTEAMDRRYLYDVGRLIASYRALWDRDVPKADAILEEVMQTHEYPRMKLWENPVYLRDIARSLVGASLAADIVEGFEARDVQRFEAGVARLRTVARMVESMTLLLMPIALSDAHEPKWSQLNRGGYRARTKAWRRYCDVGADLALIVLNRIDRGDEQYRATAAAALMQLDVQRYCEMTIPLFQPPKPIETDATVQERVDADERVGVVA
;
A
#
# COMPACT_ATOMS: atom_id res chain seq x y z
N MET A 1 13.74 14.25 -26.14
CA MET A 1 13.13 12.90 -26.06
C MET A 1 12.65 12.74 -24.64
N ARG A 2 11.39 12.33 -24.40
CA ARG A 2 11.01 11.84 -23.06
C ARG A 2 11.71 10.51 -22.89
N ASP A 3 12.42 10.32 -21.78
CA ASP A 3 12.96 9.00 -21.45
C ASP A 3 11.77 8.05 -21.30
N ILE A 4 11.74 7.03 -22.17
CA ILE A 4 10.70 6.02 -22.14
C ILE A 4 10.97 5.19 -20.89
N PHE A 5 9.99 5.10 -19.98
CA PHE A 5 10.15 4.26 -18.81
C PHE A 5 10.28 2.78 -19.23
N THR A 6 11.03 2.01 -18.46
CA THR A 6 11.26 0.59 -18.68
C THR A 6 11.26 -0.16 -17.35
N PHE A 7 11.14 -1.48 -17.40
CA PHE A 7 11.29 -2.35 -16.24
C PHE A 7 12.58 -3.15 -16.28
N ASP A 8 13.25 -3.24 -15.14
CA ASP A 8 14.30 -4.22 -14.88
C ASP A 8 13.69 -5.62 -14.69
N SER A 9 13.38 -6.25 -15.82
CA SER A 9 12.81 -7.60 -15.85
C SER A 9 13.84 -8.66 -15.43
N GLU A 10 15.14 -8.38 -15.55
CA GLU A 10 16.20 -9.31 -15.17
C GLU A 10 16.28 -9.47 -13.66
N SER A 11 16.36 -8.36 -12.91
CA SER A 11 16.36 -8.39 -11.44
C SER A 11 15.09 -9.04 -10.88
N PHE A 12 13.93 -8.77 -11.49
CA PHE A 12 12.68 -9.44 -11.12
C PHE A 12 12.76 -10.97 -11.32
N LEU A 13 13.30 -11.44 -12.45
CA LEU A 13 13.45 -12.86 -12.73
C LEU A 13 14.43 -13.55 -11.80
N ILE A 14 15.50 -12.87 -11.37
CA ILE A 14 16.46 -13.40 -10.39
C ILE A 14 15.77 -13.66 -9.05
N SER A 15 15.05 -12.67 -8.52
CA SER A 15 14.27 -12.82 -7.28
C SER A 15 13.20 -13.91 -7.40
N LEU A 16 12.53 -14.01 -8.56
CA LEU A 16 11.53 -15.05 -8.82
C LEU A 16 12.14 -16.46 -8.87
N ALA A 17 13.35 -16.60 -9.43
CA ALA A 17 14.07 -17.87 -9.44
C ALA A 17 14.44 -18.31 -8.02
N GLU A 18 14.88 -17.38 -7.17
CA GLU A 18 15.16 -17.65 -5.75
C GLU A 18 13.91 -18.13 -5.01
N LEU A 19 12.78 -17.42 -5.18
CA LEU A 19 11.51 -17.81 -4.56
C LEU A 19 11.08 -19.21 -5.00
N ARG A 20 11.15 -19.50 -6.31
CA ARG A 20 10.79 -20.82 -6.86
C ARG A 20 11.66 -21.92 -6.27
N ALA A 21 12.98 -21.72 -6.22
CA ALA A 21 13.90 -22.70 -5.66
C ALA A 21 13.59 -22.97 -4.18
N ARG A 22 13.36 -21.92 -3.38
CA ARG A 22 13.00 -22.08 -1.97
C ARG A 22 11.65 -22.77 -1.79
N PHE A 23 10.66 -22.41 -2.60
CA PHE A 23 9.33 -23.01 -2.57
C PHE A 23 9.39 -24.53 -2.80
N GLU A 24 10.13 -24.99 -3.81
CA GLU A 24 10.27 -26.42 -4.08
C GLU A 24 10.98 -27.17 -2.94
N GLN A 25 12.02 -26.58 -2.35
CA GLN A 25 12.71 -27.16 -1.20
C GLN A 25 11.76 -27.38 -0.02
N VAL A 26 10.95 -26.37 0.32
CA VAL A 26 10.02 -26.42 1.46
C VAL A 26 8.90 -27.41 1.20
N VAL A 27 8.27 -27.36 0.02
CA VAL A 27 7.18 -28.28 -0.32
C VAL A 27 7.65 -29.74 -0.33
N ALA A 28 8.85 -30.02 -0.86
CA ALA A 28 9.42 -31.36 -0.84
C ALA A 28 9.67 -31.87 0.59
N ALA A 29 10.13 -30.99 1.50
CA ALA A 29 10.31 -31.33 2.91
C ALA A 29 8.97 -31.55 3.64
N SER A 30 7.95 -30.73 3.36
CA SER A 30 6.61 -30.85 3.96
C SER A 30 5.87 -32.12 3.51
N ALA A 31 6.08 -32.58 2.27
CA ALA A 31 5.49 -33.82 1.76
C ALA A 31 5.96 -35.09 2.51
N LEU A 32 7.07 -34.99 3.25
CA LEU A 32 7.65 -36.10 4.03
C LEU A 32 7.17 -36.12 5.50
N SER A 33 6.35 -35.16 5.93
CA SER A 33 5.92 -34.97 7.33
C SER A 33 4.40 -34.78 7.42
N PHE A 34 3.64 -35.87 7.36
CA PHE A 34 2.20 -35.86 7.67
C PHE A 34 1.80 -37.11 8.45
N ASP A 35 2.23 -37.17 9.72
CA ASP A 35 1.55 -37.94 10.76
C ASP A 35 0.85 -36.95 11.72
N GLY A 36 -0.49 -36.94 11.71
CA GLY A 36 -1.32 -36.49 12.84
C GLY A 36 -1.55 -34.98 13.04
N ILE A 37 -2.24 -34.26 12.13
CA ILE A 37 -2.75 -32.91 12.44
C ILE A 37 -4.24 -32.78 12.06
N ASP A 38 -5.11 -32.95 13.05
CA ASP A 38 -6.52 -32.55 13.01
C ASP A 38 -6.75 -31.14 13.58
N ASP A 39 -7.71 -30.47 12.93
CA ASP A 39 -8.58 -29.35 13.28
C ASP A 39 -8.07 -27.92 13.59
N ASP A 40 -8.60 -27.01 12.76
CA ASP A 40 -8.99 -25.60 12.99
C ASP A 40 -7.97 -24.45 13.11
N ALA A 41 -6.66 -24.67 13.11
CA ALA A 41 -5.69 -23.57 13.24
C ALA A 41 -5.03 -23.06 11.93
N ALA A 42 -5.63 -23.31 10.77
CA ALA A 42 -4.99 -23.00 9.50
C ALA A 42 -5.48 -21.68 8.87
N ASN A 43 -4.92 -20.57 9.35
CA ASN A 43 -4.98 -19.29 8.66
C ASN A 43 -3.58 -18.64 8.73
N PRO A 44 -2.78 -18.58 7.64
CA PRO A 44 -1.35 -18.27 7.72
C PRO A 44 -1.00 -16.78 7.55
N ILE A 45 -1.97 -15.87 7.62
CA ILE A 45 -1.67 -14.45 7.51
C ILE A 45 -1.21 -13.96 8.89
N GLN A 46 0.07 -14.15 9.19
CA GLN A 46 0.77 -13.44 10.26
C GLN A 46 2.01 -12.77 9.64
N TYR A 47 2.08 -11.45 9.82
CA TYR A 47 3.31 -10.67 9.71
C TYR A 47 4.01 -10.70 11.08
N PRO A 48 5.33 -10.51 11.14
CA PRO A 48 6.09 -10.66 12.39
C PRO A 48 5.53 -9.74 13.48
N GLU A 49 5.18 -10.32 14.63
CA GLU A 49 4.84 -9.53 15.81
C GLU A 49 6.10 -8.78 16.27
N HIS A 50 5.96 -7.47 16.44
CA HIS A 50 6.96 -6.65 17.10
C HIS A 50 6.96 -6.98 18.60
N ALA A 51 8.11 -7.40 19.12
CA ALA A 51 8.35 -7.44 20.55
C ALA A 51 8.30 -6.00 21.09
N ALA A 52 7.12 -5.58 21.55
CA ALA A 52 6.98 -4.37 22.34
C ALA A 52 7.41 -4.70 23.77
N ASP A 53 8.56 -4.15 24.18
CA ASP A 53 8.88 -4.01 25.59
C ASP A 53 7.83 -3.13 26.28
N ASP A 54 7.47 -3.52 27.50
CA ASP A 54 6.53 -2.85 28.39
C ASP A 54 6.77 -1.33 28.49
N VAL A 55 5.80 -0.53 28.02
CA VAL A 55 5.68 0.87 28.43
C VAL A 55 4.28 1.14 28.97
N VAL A 56 4.25 1.16 30.30
CA VAL A 56 3.37 1.87 31.25
C VAL A 56 2.10 2.52 30.69
N GLY A 57 0.97 2.02 31.17
CA GLY A 57 -0.38 2.40 30.76
C GLY A 57 -0.85 3.80 31.14
N VAL A 58 -1.84 4.25 30.37
CA VAL A 58 -2.73 5.36 30.73
C VAL A 58 -4.11 4.76 30.96
N ALA A 59 -4.59 4.94 32.18
CA ALA A 59 -5.85 4.44 32.67
C ALA A 59 -7.03 5.25 32.11
N GLU A 60 -8.06 4.57 31.63
CA GLU A 60 -9.42 5.09 31.65
C GLU A 60 -10.36 4.02 32.22
N GLY A 61 -10.95 4.37 33.36
CA GLY A 61 -11.82 3.52 34.13
C GLY A 61 -13.22 3.45 33.53
N VAL A 62 -13.76 2.24 33.48
CA VAL A 62 -15.21 2.01 33.61
C VAL A 62 -15.38 0.81 34.53
N GLN A 63 -15.91 1.08 35.72
CA GLN A 63 -16.38 0.08 36.66
C GLN A 63 -17.61 -0.62 36.08
N GLN A 64 -17.62 -1.94 36.09
CA GLN A 64 -18.87 -2.69 36.23
C GLN A 64 -18.61 -4.02 36.95
N GLU A 65 -19.14 -4.08 38.16
CA GLU A 65 -19.22 -5.27 39.00
C GLU A 65 -20.16 -6.31 38.38
N ALA A 66 -19.73 -7.56 38.37
CA ALA A 66 -20.62 -8.71 38.48
C ALA A 66 -19.88 -9.86 39.16
N THR A 67 -20.32 -10.15 40.38
CA THR A 67 -19.88 -11.23 41.25
C THR A 67 -20.54 -12.56 40.87
N GLY A 68 -19.83 -13.67 41.07
CA GLY A 68 -20.46 -14.95 41.42
C GLY A 68 -20.02 -16.23 40.68
N ALA A 69 -19.50 -17.16 41.48
CA ALA A 69 -19.53 -18.64 41.33
C ALA A 69 -18.44 -19.36 40.49
N ASP A 70 -17.34 -19.62 41.19
CA ASP A 70 -16.70 -20.92 41.45
C ASP A 70 -16.97 -22.15 40.55
N GLY A 71 -15.90 -22.83 40.15
CA GLY A 71 -15.91 -24.07 39.37
C GLY A 71 -14.52 -24.43 38.82
N GLY A 72 -13.62 -24.89 39.69
CA GLY A 72 -12.26 -25.25 39.36
C GLY A 72 -12.11 -26.40 38.35
N LEU A 73 -11.20 -26.23 37.39
CA LEU A 73 -10.62 -27.27 36.54
C LEU A 73 -9.10 -27.06 36.45
N PRO A 74 -8.29 -28.14 36.37
CA PRO A 74 -6.89 -28.13 36.76
C PRO A 74 -6.00 -27.30 35.81
N SER A 75 -5.10 -26.54 36.42
CA SER A 75 -4.14 -25.59 35.84
C SER A 75 -3.09 -26.20 34.89
N GLY A 76 -3.20 -27.48 34.53
CA GLY A 76 -2.26 -28.17 33.62
C GLY A 76 -2.57 -28.06 32.13
N ARG A 77 -3.83 -27.81 31.73
CA ARG A 77 -4.25 -27.82 30.30
C ARG A 77 -4.28 -26.44 29.62
N ARG A 78 -4.19 -25.34 30.39
CA ARG A 78 -4.06 -23.98 29.84
C ARG A 78 -2.64 -23.69 29.32
N GLY A 79 -1.63 -24.27 29.97
CA GLY A 79 -0.23 -24.22 29.51
C GLY A 79 -0.06 -24.91 28.16
N GLU A 80 -0.56 -26.14 28.00
CA GLU A 80 -0.44 -26.89 26.75
C GLU A 80 -1.23 -26.27 25.58
N MET A 81 -2.30 -25.52 25.84
CA MET A 81 -3.08 -24.82 24.81
C MET A 81 -2.47 -23.47 24.43
N GLN A 82 -1.85 -22.75 25.38
CA GLN A 82 -1.02 -21.57 25.10
C GLN A 82 0.26 -21.95 24.36
N GLU A 83 0.87 -23.08 24.69
CA GLU A 83 2.04 -23.63 24.00
C GLU A 83 1.67 -24.18 22.61
N ARG A 84 0.46 -24.72 22.42
CA ARG A 84 -0.09 -25.10 21.10
C ARG A 84 -0.54 -23.91 20.23
N MET A 85 -0.94 -22.79 20.83
CA MET A 85 -1.20 -21.52 20.10
C MET A 85 0.12 -20.82 19.73
N ARG A 86 1.16 -20.95 20.57
CA ARG A 86 2.55 -20.62 20.22
C ARG A 86 3.08 -21.48 19.08
N ASN A 87 2.64 -22.74 18.96
CA ASN A 87 2.97 -23.65 17.84
C ASN A 87 2.31 -23.31 16.48
N CYS A 88 1.80 -22.11 16.27
CA CYS A 88 1.53 -21.57 14.92
C CYS A 88 2.56 -20.53 14.48
N GLU A 89 3.34 -19.98 15.42
CA GLU A 89 4.62 -19.33 15.12
C GLU A 89 5.57 -20.43 14.60
N GLY A 90 6.03 -20.31 13.35
CA GLY A 90 7.03 -21.22 12.77
C GLY A 90 6.55 -22.29 11.78
N LYS A 91 5.32 -22.23 11.24
CA LYS A 91 4.85 -23.22 10.24
C LYS A 91 5.02 -22.81 8.77
N VAL A 92 5.10 -21.52 8.44
CA VAL A 92 5.43 -21.03 7.09
C VAL A 92 6.89 -20.59 7.07
N ASP A 93 7.63 -20.99 6.05
CA ASP A 93 9.01 -20.59 5.88
C ASP A 93 9.14 -19.06 5.78
N ALA A 94 9.86 -18.44 6.73
CA ALA A 94 10.01 -16.99 6.80
C ALA A 94 10.66 -16.41 5.53
N ARG A 95 11.56 -17.17 4.89
CA ARG A 95 12.20 -16.74 3.63
C ARG A 95 11.22 -16.76 2.46
N ILE A 96 10.32 -17.74 2.37
CA ILE A 96 9.23 -17.73 1.38
C ILE A 96 8.34 -16.51 1.56
N LEU A 97 7.94 -16.18 2.80
CA LEU A 97 7.11 -15.01 3.07
C LEU A 97 7.80 -13.71 2.65
N ALA A 98 9.07 -13.54 3.03
CA ALA A 98 9.86 -12.38 2.65
C ALA A 98 10.01 -12.25 1.13
N LEU A 99 10.41 -13.31 0.42
CA LEU A 99 10.59 -13.29 -1.04
C LEU A 99 9.25 -13.11 -1.78
N SER A 100 8.16 -13.70 -1.28
CA SER A 100 6.82 -13.55 -1.88
C SER A 100 6.29 -12.12 -1.72
N ALA A 101 6.45 -11.53 -0.54
CA ALA A 101 6.11 -10.13 -0.29
C ALA A 101 7.02 -9.19 -1.09
N GLU A 102 8.29 -9.54 -1.28
CA GLU A 102 9.23 -8.79 -2.10
C GLU A 102 8.82 -8.76 -3.58
N LEU A 103 8.33 -9.87 -4.13
CA LEU A 103 7.93 -9.93 -5.54
C LEU A 103 6.51 -9.43 -5.81
N PHE A 104 5.58 -9.76 -4.92
CA PHE A 104 4.15 -9.58 -5.15
C PHE A 104 3.46 -8.66 -4.14
N ALA A 105 4.20 -7.99 -3.25
CA ALA A 105 3.69 -7.12 -2.20
C ALA A 105 2.64 -7.79 -1.28
N GLY A 106 1.84 -6.99 -0.58
CA GLY A 106 0.72 -7.45 0.24
C GLY A 106 -0.50 -7.93 -0.57
N THR A 107 -0.27 -8.67 -1.67
CA THR A 107 -1.34 -9.17 -2.55
C THR A 107 -1.65 -10.64 -2.33
N CYS A 108 -2.77 -11.09 -2.88
CA CYS A 108 -3.22 -12.47 -2.80
C CYS A 108 -2.25 -13.47 -3.43
N TRP A 109 -1.39 -13.07 -4.37
CA TRP A 109 -0.38 -13.95 -4.95
C TRP A 109 0.76 -14.24 -3.99
N ALA A 110 1.20 -13.25 -3.19
CA ALA A 110 2.14 -13.51 -2.10
C ALA A 110 1.53 -14.47 -1.07
N SER A 111 0.27 -14.24 -0.70
CA SER A 111 -0.47 -15.12 0.19
C SER A 111 -0.67 -16.53 -0.40
N LEU A 112 -0.90 -16.66 -1.71
CA LEU A 112 -1.04 -17.95 -2.39
C LEU A 112 0.21 -18.79 -2.18
N ILE A 113 1.38 -18.21 -2.43
CA ILE A 113 2.66 -18.91 -2.34
C ILE A 113 2.96 -19.29 -0.89
N GLY A 114 2.77 -18.37 0.07
CA GLY A 114 2.97 -18.65 1.49
C GLY A 114 2.01 -19.70 2.05
N VAL A 115 0.74 -19.72 1.62
CA VAL A 115 -0.23 -20.74 2.06
C VAL A 115 0.06 -22.08 1.38
N ALA A 116 0.40 -22.06 0.09
CA ALA A 116 0.72 -23.28 -0.66
C ALA A 116 1.97 -23.98 -0.13
N SER A 117 2.97 -23.24 0.38
CA SER A 117 4.19 -23.84 0.93
C SER A 117 3.95 -24.68 2.19
N LEU A 118 2.77 -24.58 2.83
CA LEU A 118 2.38 -25.47 3.92
C LEU A 118 2.12 -26.92 3.45
N GLY A 119 1.99 -27.16 2.14
CA GLY A 119 1.91 -28.51 1.57
C GLY A 119 0.66 -29.32 1.91
N PHE A 120 -0.38 -28.74 2.52
CA PHE A 120 -1.58 -29.47 2.94
C PHE A 120 -2.54 -29.84 1.79
N ASP A 121 -2.37 -29.23 0.61
CA ASP A 121 -3.22 -29.46 -0.57
C ASP A 121 -2.39 -29.41 -1.86
N GLY A 122 -2.35 -30.52 -2.60
CA GLY A 122 -1.57 -30.63 -3.83
C GLY A 122 -2.05 -29.73 -4.97
N ALA A 123 -3.36 -29.44 -5.06
CA ALA A 123 -3.89 -28.54 -6.07
C ALA A 123 -3.50 -27.08 -5.79
N LEU A 124 -3.46 -26.68 -4.52
CA LEU A 124 -2.99 -25.36 -4.12
C LEU A 124 -1.49 -25.18 -4.40
N VAL A 125 -0.67 -26.18 -4.08
CA VAL A 125 0.75 -26.22 -4.44
C VAL A 125 0.94 -26.09 -5.95
N GLU A 126 0.20 -26.87 -6.72
CA GLU A 126 0.29 -26.84 -8.19
C GLU A 126 -0.20 -25.51 -8.77
N SER A 127 -1.20 -24.88 -8.17
CA SER A 127 -1.64 -23.54 -8.53
C SER A 127 -0.54 -22.50 -8.32
N ALA A 128 0.19 -22.55 -7.20
CA ALA A 128 1.30 -21.65 -6.92
C ALA A 128 2.48 -21.88 -7.88
N ARG A 129 2.84 -23.15 -8.15
CA ARG A 129 3.86 -23.52 -9.15
C ARG A 129 3.53 -22.98 -10.53
N ASN A 130 2.30 -23.23 -11.00
CA ASN A 130 1.85 -22.78 -12.31
C ASN A 130 1.84 -21.26 -12.42
N PHE A 131 1.43 -20.55 -11.35
CA PHE A 131 1.51 -19.10 -11.32
C PHE A 131 2.97 -18.62 -11.48
N MET A 132 3.90 -19.09 -10.65
CA MET A 132 5.30 -18.68 -10.73
C MET A 132 5.96 -19.05 -12.06
N MET A 133 5.66 -20.24 -12.60
CA MET A 133 6.16 -20.69 -13.90
C MET A 133 5.66 -19.79 -15.04
N ARG A 134 4.36 -19.52 -15.10
CA ARG A 134 3.74 -18.67 -16.14
C ARG A 134 4.25 -17.24 -16.06
N THR A 135 4.41 -16.71 -14.86
CA THR A 135 5.02 -15.40 -14.63
C THR A 135 6.44 -15.38 -15.18
N ALA A 136 7.28 -16.34 -14.81
CA ALA A 136 8.66 -16.40 -15.32
C ALA A 136 8.72 -16.50 -16.84
N MET A 137 7.90 -17.37 -17.45
CA MET A 137 7.85 -17.52 -18.91
C MET A 137 7.43 -16.23 -19.62
N CYS A 138 6.37 -15.58 -19.15
CA CYS A 138 5.87 -14.35 -19.76
C CYS A 138 6.89 -13.20 -19.61
N VAL A 139 7.44 -13.00 -18.41
CA VAL A 139 8.42 -11.93 -18.16
C VAL A 139 9.71 -12.17 -18.95
N GLN A 140 10.18 -13.41 -19.06
CA GLN A 140 11.37 -13.74 -19.84
C GLN A 140 11.17 -13.51 -21.35
N GLN A 141 9.98 -13.79 -21.89
CA GLN A 141 9.71 -13.69 -23.33
C GLN A 141 9.25 -12.30 -23.77
N GLN A 142 8.51 -11.59 -22.91
CA GLN A 142 7.75 -10.40 -23.27
C GLN A 142 7.99 -9.22 -22.31
N GLY A 143 8.68 -9.42 -21.19
CA GLY A 143 8.97 -8.38 -20.21
C GLY A 143 7.88 -8.18 -19.15
N LEU A 144 8.26 -7.50 -18.06
CA LEU A 144 7.42 -7.33 -16.88
C LEU A 144 6.15 -6.52 -17.14
N ALA A 145 6.24 -5.47 -17.97
CA ALA A 145 5.08 -4.64 -18.32
C ALA A 145 3.96 -5.44 -19.00
N VAL A 146 4.33 -6.37 -19.89
CA VAL A 146 3.36 -7.21 -20.62
C VAL A 146 2.64 -8.16 -19.67
N TRP A 147 3.37 -8.79 -18.75
CA TRP A 147 2.77 -9.63 -17.72
C TRP A 147 1.80 -8.86 -16.81
N LEU A 148 2.21 -7.69 -16.31
CA LEU A 148 1.38 -6.83 -15.46
C LEU A 148 0.11 -6.39 -16.19
N HIS A 149 0.24 -5.93 -17.44
CA HIS A 149 -0.91 -5.55 -18.26
C HIS A 149 -1.85 -6.72 -18.51
N GLY A 150 -1.32 -7.93 -18.75
CA GLY A 150 -2.10 -9.16 -18.88
C GLY A 150 -2.95 -9.46 -17.64
N LEU A 151 -2.37 -9.33 -16.44
CA LEU A 151 -3.12 -9.49 -15.17
C LEU A 151 -4.21 -8.42 -15.00
N ILE A 152 -3.92 -7.17 -15.35
CA ILE A 152 -4.89 -6.08 -15.30
C ILE A 152 -6.04 -6.32 -16.29
N ALA A 153 -5.73 -6.76 -17.51
CA ALA A 153 -6.71 -7.04 -18.55
C ALA A 153 -7.63 -8.22 -18.16
N ASP A 154 -7.05 -9.27 -17.56
CA ASP A 154 -7.81 -10.40 -17.02
C ASP A 154 -8.78 -9.96 -15.91
N ALA A 155 -8.28 -9.21 -14.91
CA ALA A 155 -9.11 -8.69 -13.82
C ALA A 155 -10.19 -7.71 -14.29
N SER A 156 -9.87 -6.87 -15.28
CA SER A 156 -10.84 -5.97 -15.91
C SER A 156 -11.93 -6.74 -16.65
N SER A 157 -11.56 -7.81 -17.37
CA SER A 157 -12.50 -8.69 -18.06
C SER A 157 -13.42 -9.42 -17.06
N ALA A 158 -12.84 -9.94 -15.97
CA ALA A 158 -13.60 -10.57 -14.88
C ALA A 158 -14.63 -9.60 -14.27
N HIS A 159 -14.24 -8.34 -14.05
CA HIS A 159 -15.11 -7.29 -13.53
C HIS A 159 -16.26 -6.96 -14.49
N ILE A 160 -15.96 -6.71 -15.77
CA ILE A 160 -16.97 -6.37 -16.79
C ILE A 160 -17.95 -7.53 -16.99
N LEU A 161 -17.46 -8.78 -17.03
CA LEU A 161 -18.30 -9.95 -17.27
C LEU A 161 -19.01 -10.47 -16.00
N GLY A 162 -18.64 -9.97 -14.82
CA GLY A 162 -19.12 -10.50 -13.53
C GLY A 162 -18.77 -11.97 -13.30
N LYS A 163 -17.72 -12.47 -13.95
CA LYS A 163 -17.27 -13.87 -13.92
C LYS A 163 -15.91 -13.97 -13.24
N VAL A 164 -15.76 -15.00 -12.41
CA VAL A 164 -14.51 -15.25 -11.70
C VAL A 164 -13.43 -15.69 -12.69
N SER A 165 -12.28 -15.03 -12.65
CA SER A 165 -11.13 -15.45 -13.43
C SER A 165 -10.50 -16.73 -12.86
N PRO A 166 -10.09 -17.69 -13.71
CA PRO A 166 -9.25 -18.80 -13.28
C PRO A 166 -7.89 -18.38 -12.72
N LEU A 167 -7.41 -17.17 -13.03
CA LEU A 167 -6.15 -16.61 -12.52
C LEU A 167 -6.30 -15.95 -11.14
N MET A 168 -7.54 -15.78 -10.65
CA MET A 168 -7.81 -15.20 -9.33
C MET A 168 -7.49 -16.23 -8.23
N PRO A 169 -6.50 -15.97 -7.36
CA PRO A 169 -6.14 -16.92 -6.31
C PRO A 169 -7.26 -17.14 -5.30
N ALA A 170 -7.34 -18.35 -4.74
CA ALA A 170 -8.21 -18.64 -3.60
C ALA A 170 -7.88 -17.72 -2.41
N THR A 171 -6.64 -17.30 -2.26
CA THR A 171 -6.16 -16.41 -1.20
C THR A 171 -6.55 -14.94 -1.39
N ILE A 172 -7.48 -14.60 -2.30
CA ILE A 172 -8.03 -13.25 -2.47
C ILE A 172 -8.67 -12.68 -1.18
N ARG A 173 -8.96 -13.55 -0.23
CA ARG A 173 -9.47 -13.25 1.12
C ARG A 173 -8.96 -14.31 2.10
N PRO A 174 -8.87 -14.01 3.41
CA PRO A 174 -8.47 -15.00 4.40
C PRO A 174 -9.46 -16.18 4.37
N MET A 175 -9.01 -17.41 4.12
CA MET A 175 -9.87 -18.61 4.01
C MET A 175 -9.39 -19.74 4.92
N SER A 176 -10.32 -20.60 5.36
CA SER A 176 -9.95 -21.86 6.02
C SER A 176 -9.49 -22.91 5.00
N ARG A 177 -8.76 -23.94 5.45
CA ARG A 177 -8.35 -25.09 4.61
C ARG A 177 -9.52 -25.70 3.84
N ILE A 178 -10.63 -25.97 4.54
CA ILE A 178 -11.84 -26.57 3.93
C ILE A 178 -12.42 -25.66 2.84
N GLN A 179 -12.42 -24.34 3.06
CA GLN A 179 -12.90 -23.39 2.06
C GLN A 179 -11.99 -23.35 0.83
N MET A 180 -10.67 -23.40 1.03
CA MET A 180 -9.69 -23.46 -0.05
C MET A 180 -9.80 -24.77 -0.84
N GLN A 181 -9.93 -25.92 -0.19
CA GLN A 181 -10.17 -27.21 -0.85
C GLN A 181 -11.44 -27.19 -1.71
N ARG A 182 -12.53 -26.62 -1.19
CA ARG A 182 -13.78 -26.44 -1.95
C ARG A 182 -13.61 -25.49 -3.14
N TRP A 183 -12.77 -24.46 -2.99
CA TRP A 183 -12.43 -23.56 -4.09
C TRP A 183 -11.66 -24.30 -5.18
N MET A 184 -10.63 -25.07 -4.81
CA MET A 184 -9.80 -25.80 -5.76
C MET A 184 -10.54 -26.95 -6.46
N GLY A 185 -11.44 -27.64 -5.76
CA GLY A 185 -12.25 -28.73 -6.31
C GLY A 185 -13.58 -28.28 -6.95
N GLY A 186 -13.92 -27.00 -6.89
CA GLY A 186 -15.20 -26.45 -7.35
C GLY A 186 -15.14 -25.87 -8.76
N GLY A 187 -16.24 -25.98 -9.52
CA GLY A 187 -16.41 -25.20 -10.75
C GLY A 187 -16.55 -23.68 -10.46
N PRO A 188 -16.47 -22.82 -11.49
CA PRO A 188 -16.43 -21.35 -11.33
C PRO A 188 -17.67 -20.74 -10.65
N GLU A 189 -18.78 -21.48 -10.56
CA GLU A 189 -19.97 -21.07 -9.82
C GLU A 189 -19.92 -21.40 -8.32
N ARG A 190 -19.14 -22.41 -7.93
CA ARG A 190 -19.02 -22.94 -6.56
C ARG A 190 -17.86 -22.32 -5.77
N THR A 191 -16.93 -21.62 -6.44
CA THR A 191 -15.74 -20.98 -5.85
C THR A 191 -16.08 -19.82 -4.90
N CYS A 192 -16.91 -18.86 -5.31
CA CYS A 192 -17.05 -17.59 -4.56
C CYS A 192 -18.26 -17.48 -3.60
N GLY A 193 -18.95 -18.58 -3.28
CA GLY A 193 -20.14 -18.52 -2.43
C GLY A 193 -21.27 -17.66 -3.03
N THR A 194 -21.81 -16.70 -2.28
CA THR A 194 -22.94 -15.84 -2.73
C THR A 194 -22.57 -14.91 -3.89
N LYS A 195 -23.55 -14.48 -4.71
CA LYS A 195 -23.34 -13.49 -5.79
C LYS A 195 -22.67 -12.21 -5.31
N ARG A 196 -23.06 -11.71 -4.13
CA ARG A 196 -22.46 -10.51 -3.52
C ARG A 196 -20.97 -10.73 -3.22
N GLN A 197 -20.63 -11.82 -2.55
CA GLN A 197 -19.23 -12.17 -2.24
C GLN A 197 -18.41 -12.30 -3.52
N ARG A 198 -18.95 -12.92 -4.57
CA ARG A 198 -18.29 -13.03 -5.87
C ARG A 198 -17.95 -11.66 -6.46
N LEU A 199 -18.88 -10.72 -6.46
CA LEU A 199 -18.62 -9.37 -6.98
C LEU A 199 -17.60 -8.61 -6.13
N GLU A 200 -17.65 -8.78 -4.80
CA GLU A 200 -16.66 -8.21 -3.90
C GLU A 200 -15.25 -8.81 -4.11
N ASP A 201 -15.14 -10.12 -4.38
CA ASP A 201 -13.87 -10.79 -4.68
C ASP A 201 -13.30 -10.36 -6.03
N ILE A 202 -14.16 -10.19 -7.05
CA ILE A 202 -13.77 -9.68 -8.37
C ILE A 202 -13.29 -8.22 -8.30
N ASP A 203 -13.97 -7.37 -7.53
CA ASP A 203 -13.52 -5.99 -7.33
C ASP A 203 -12.19 -5.94 -6.55
N GLU A 204 -12.02 -6.77 -5.53
CA GLU A 204 -10.75 -6.89 -4.81
C GLU A 204 -9.62 -7.38 -5.72
N TYR A 205 -9.89 -8.36 -6.60
CA TYR A 205 -8.91 -8.85 -7.56
C TYR A 205 -8.40 -7.73 -8.46
N ARG A 206 -9.30 -6.90 -8.98
CA ARG A 206 -8.95 -5.72 -9.77
C ARG A 206 -8.15 -4.70 -8.98
N LYS A 207 -8.49 -4.44 -7.71
CA LYS A 207 -7.70 -3.53 -6.84
C LYS A 207 -6.29 -4.05 -6.62
N GLN A 208 -6.14 -5.34 -6.35
CA GLN A 208 -4.83 -5.94 -6.09
C GLN A 208 -3.94 -5.99 -7.34
N THR A 209 -4.51 -6.12 -8.54
CA THR A 209 -3.71 -6.05 -9.79
C THR A 209 -3.16 -4.64 -10.02
N HIS A 210 -3.94 -3.60 -9.72
CA HIS A 210 -3.46 -2.21 -9.77
C HIS A 210 -2.37 -1.95 -8.71
N ARG A 211 -2.56 -2.46 -7.47
CA ARG A 211 -1.53 -2.36 -6.41
C ARG A 211 -0.26 -3.10 -6.82
N LEU A 212 -0.36 -4.29 -7.39
CA LEU A 212 0.80 -5.03 -7.86
C LEU A 212 1.55 -4.26 -8.95
N ALA A 213 0.83 -3.69 -9.93
CA ALA A 213 1.46 -2.89 -10.98
C ALA A 213 2.13 -1.62 -10.43
N ALA A 214 1.46 -0.90 -9.51
CA ALA A 214 2.05 0.23 -8.81
C ALA A 214 3.31 -0.17 -8.05
N TYR A 215 3.26 -1.24 -7.25
CA TYR A 215 4.41 -1.75 -6.51
C TYR A 215 5.57 -2.13 -7.44
N SER A 216 5.28 -2.82 -8.55
CA SER A 216 6.30 -3.20 -9.52
C SER A 216 6.99 -2.00 -10.16
N LEU A 217 6.24 -0.93 -10.44
CA LEU A 217 6.80 0.34 -10.95
C LEU A 217 7.77 0.96 -9.93
N LEU A 218 7.43 0.93 -8.64
CA LEU A 218 8.29 1.50 -7.58
C LEU A 218 9.58 0.70 -7.37
N ARG A 219 9.56 -0.62 -7.65
CA ARG A 219 10.68 -1.53 -7.37
C ARG A 219 11.60 -1.77 -8.55
N TRP A 220 11.05 -1.94 -9.75
CA TRP A 220 11.80 -2.33 -10.94
C TRP A 220 11.66 -1.31 -12.08
N GLY A 221 10.91 -0.23 -11.89
CA GLY A 221 10.73 0.80 -12.90
C GLY A 221 11.85 1.84 -12.92
N SER A 222 12.21 2.29 -14.12
CA SER A 222 13.13 3.41 -14.33
C SER A 222 12.70 4.24 -15.55
N PRO A 223 12.81 5.58 -15.56
CA PRO A 223 13.26 6.46 -14.46
C PRO A 223 12.29 6.52 -13.27
N VAL A 224 12.82 6.75 -12.07
CA VAL A 224 12.10 6.65 -10.79
C VAL A 224 10.97 7.68 -10.67
N ASP A 225 11.19 8.93 -11.09
CA ASP A 225 10.19 10.00 -11.04
C ASP A 225 8.97 9.70 -11.93
N VAL A 226 9.22 9.17 -13.13
CA VAL A 226 8.16 8.73 -14.06
C VAL A 226 7.40 7.55 -13.47
N CYS A 227 8.10 6.58 -12.90
CA CYS A 227 7.49 5.39 -12.30
C CYS A 227 6.68 5.73 -11.03
N ASN A 228 7.17 6.63 -10.18
CA ASN A 228 6.45 7.17 -9.02
C ASN A 228 5.13 7.81 -9.46
N ARG A 229 5.15 8.57 -10.57
CA ARG A 229 3.94 9.18 -11.13
C ARG A 229 2.96 8.14 -11.66
N ILE A 230 3.41 7.14 -12.42
CA ILE A 230 2.52 6.09 -12.94
C ILE A 230 1.95 5.27 -11.77
N ALA A 231 2.76 4.92 -10.77
CA ALA A 231 2.33 4.20 -9.58
C ALA A 231 1.27 5.00 -8.79
N SER A 232 1.49 6.30 -8.58
CA SER A 232 0.50 7.19 -7.98
C SER A 232 -0.84 7.16 -8.73
N LEU A 233 -0.81 7.19 -10.07
CA LEU A 233 -2.02 7.07 -10.90
C LEU A 233 -2.64 5.68 -10.82
N MET A 234 -1.86 4.60 -10.78
CA MET A 234 -2.38 3.24 -10.60
C MET A 234 -3.17 3.09 -9.29
N LEU A 235 -2.74 3.77 -8.22
CA LEU A 235 -3.41 3.74 -6.92
C LEU A 235 -4.63 4.67 -6.85
N SER A 236 -4.62 5.80 -7.56
CA SER A 236 -5.64 6.86 -7.45
C SER A 236 -6.65 6.92 -8.59
N ASP A 237 -6.18 6.75 -9.83
CA ASP A 237 -6.94 6.80 -11.08
C ASP A 237 -6.41 5.73 -12.07
N PRO A 238 -6.72 4.43 -11.82
CA PRO A 238 -6.16 3.33 -12.60
C PRO A 238 -6.28 3.47 -14.12
N PRO A 239 -7.37 3.99 -14.71
CA PRO A 239 -7.45 4.17 -16.17
C PRO A 239 -6.30 5.01 -16.75
N TYR A 240 -5.87 6.06 -16.04
CA TYR A 240 -4.75 6.89 -16.47
C TYR A 240 -3.41 6.19 -16.27
N GLY A 241 -3.22 5.52 -15.13
CA GLY A 241 -2.04 4.70 -14.88
C GLY A 241 -1.85 3.62 -15.94
N ILE A 242 -2.92 2.88 -16.26
CA ILE A 242 -2.93 1.83 -17.28
C ILE A 242 -2.61 2.39 -18.66
N SER A 243 -3.14 3.57 -19.01
CA SER A 243 -2.82 4.20 -20.29
C SER A 243 -1.33 4.54 -20.39
N LEU A 244 -0.72 5.07 -19.32
CA LEU A 244 0.71 5.34 -19.29
C LEU A 244 1.56 4.06 -19.29
N LEU A 245 1.12 2.99 -18.60
CA LEU A 245 1.82 1.70 -18.65
C LEU A 245 1.97 1.17 -20.08
N ARG A 246 0.98 1.44 -20.96
CA ARG A 246 1.02 1.04 -22.38
C ARG A 246 2.02 1.84 -23.22
N GLU A 247 2.70 2.82 -22.64
CA GLU A 247 3.83 3.47 -23.31
C GLU A 247 5.10 2.59 -23.32
N ASP A 248 5.15 1.52 -22.51
CA ASP A 248 6.24 0.54 -22.52
C ASP A 248 6.46 -0.04 -23.93
N PRO A 249 7.72 -0.13 -24.42
CA PRO A 249 8.02 -0.61 -25.75
C PRO A 249 7.50 -2.03 -26.04
N ASN A 250 7.55 -2.94 -25.07
CA ASN A 250 7.12 -4.33 -25.28
C ASN A 250 5.61 -4.42 -25.46
N LEU A 251 4.83 -3.60 -24.74
CA LEU A 251 3.38 -3.51 -24.95
C LEU A 251 3.02 -2.94 -26.32
N ARG A 252 3.76 -1.93 -26.79
CA ARG A 252 3.57 -1.37 -28.13
C ARG A 252 3.88 -2.40 -29.22
N LEU A 253 4.93 -3.22 -29.03
CA LEU A 253 5.25 -4.33 -29.95
C LEU A 253 4.14 -5.37 -30.03
N GLN A 254 3.37 -5.56 -28.95
CA GLN A 254 2.17 -6.42 -28.92
C GLN A 254 0.91 -5.74 -29.50
N GLY A 255 1.02 -4.52 -30.04
CA GLY A 255 -0.10 -3.76 -30.59
C GLY A 255 -1.01 -3.11 -29.54
N VAL A 256 -0.60 -3.08 -28.26
CA VAL A 256 -1.35 -2.43 -27.19
C VAL A 256 -1.07 -0.93 -27.21
N ALA A 257 -1.99 -0.14 -27.79
CA ALA A 257 -1.81 1.29 -27.90
C ALA A 257 -2.24 2.06 -26.63
N PRO A 258 -1.47 3.09 -26.19
CA PRO A 258 -1.91 4.03 -25.17
C PRO A 258 -3.02 4.96 -25.71
N ASP A 259 -3.92 5.42 -24.83
CA ASP A 259 -4.89 6.46 -25.20
C ASP A 259 -4.22 7.83 -25.11
N VAL A 260 -3.86 8.38 -26.27
CA VAL A 260 -3.19 9.69 -26.39
C VAL A 260 -4.00 10.86 -25.81
N ARG A 261 -5.32 10.71 -25.61
CA ARG A 261 -6.15 11.75 -25.00
C ARG A 261 -5.88 11.88 -23.51
N VAL A 262 -5.42 10.81 -22.85
CA VAL A 262 -5.09 10.82 -21.41
C VAL A 262 -4.01 11.87 -21.11
N ASP A 263 -3.08 12.10 -22.03
CA ASP A 263 -2.07 13.16 -21.88
C ASP A 263 -2.69 14.56 -21.69
N ARG A 264 -3.86 14.81 -22.30
CA ARG A 264 -4.59 16.08 -22.18
C ARG A 264 -5.14 16.27 -20.77
N ALA A 265 -5.80 15.24 -20.23
CA ALA A 265 -6.30 15.23 -18.85
C ALA A 265 -5.15 15.40 -17.85
N LEU A 266 -4.06 14.66 -18.05
CA LEU A 266 -2.88 14.73 -17.16
C LEU A 266 -2.15 16.08 -17.25
N ALA A 267 -2.11 16.70 -18.42
CA ALA A 267 -1.58 18.06 -18.59
C ALA A 267 -2.45 19.08 -17.84
N TYR A 268 -3.77 18.90 -17.85
CA TYR A 268 -4.69 19.75 -17.09
C TYR A 268 -4.52 19.60 -15.58
N ILE A 269 -4.45 18.37 -15.06
CA ILE A 269 -4.18 18.12 -13.63
C ILE A 269 -2.84 18.76 -13.22
N ARG A 270 -1.79 18.61 -14.04
CA ARG A 270 -0.50 19.26 -13.78
C ARG A 270 -0.62 20.78 -13.77
N HIS A 271 -1.37 21.36 -14.69
CA HIS A 271 -1.64 22.80 -14.73
C HIS A 271 -2.31 23.29 -13.43
N LEU A 272 -3.29 22.55 -12.92
CA LEU A 272 -3.96 22.85 -11.65
C LEU A 272 -3.02 22.74 -10.44
N ARG A 273 -2.15 21.72 -10.40
CA ARG A 273 -1.13 21.57 -9.33
C ARG A 273 -0.17 22.77 -9.29
N VAL A 274 0.35 23.18 -10.46
CA VAL A 274 1.23 24.36 -10.58
C VAL A 274 0.53 25.64 -10.11
N GLN A 275 -0.75 25.82 -10.47
CA GLN A 275 -1.53 26.92 -9.90
C GLN A 275 -1.63 26.83 -8.37
N GLY A 276 -1.89 25.63 -7.83
CA GLY A 276 -1.91 25.37 -6.40
C GLY A 276 -0.65 25.79 -5.67
N ASP A 277 0.51 25.50 -6.25
CA ASP A 277 1.81 25.89 -5.67
C ASP A 277 1.99 27.41 -5.70
N MET A 278 1.55 28.08 -6.77
CA MET A 278 1.54 29.55 -6.81
C MET A 278 0.59 30.17 -5.77
N TYR A 279 -0.60 29.57 -5.56
CA TYR A 279 -1.53 30.03 -4.53
C TYR A 279 -0.94 29.89 -3.13
N TYR A 280 -0.29 28.77 -2.84
CA TYR A 280 0.40 28.53 -1.58
C TYR A 280 1.58 29.48 -1.38
N GLY A 281 2.43 29.68 -2.38
CA GLY A 281 3.53 30.63 -2.29
C GLY A 281 3.07 32.06 -1.98
N ARG A 282 1.94 32.50 -2.56
CA ARG A 282 1.32 33.79 -2.22
C ARG A 282 0.75 33.83 -0.81
N ALA A 283 0.15 32.74 -0.35
CA ALA A 283 -0.37 32.63 1.02
C ALA A 283 0.76 32.71 2.04
N MET A 284 1.88 32.01 1.78
CA MET A 284 3.10 32.09 2.60
C MET A 284 3.66 33.52 2.67
N GLN A 285 3.83 34.19 1.52
CA GLN A 285 4.37 35.56 1.47
C GLN A 285 3.53 36.58 2.24
N ARG A 286 2.21 36.37 2.31
CA ARG A 286 1.26 37.29 2.96
C ARG A 286 0.85 36.81 4.35
N HIS A 287 1.38 35.69 4.83
CA HIS A 287 0.93 35.01 6.05
C HIS A 287 -0.59 34.83 6.14
N TRP A 288 -1.23 34.51 5.00
CA TRP A 288 -2.68 34.39 4.90
C TRP A 288 -3.15 32.96 5.17
N ASP A 289 -4.00 32.76 6.20
CA ASP A 289 -4.54 31.45 6.60
C ASP A 289 -3.45 30.37 6.75
N MET A 290 -2.26 30.74 7.19
CA MET A 290 -1.15 29.80 7.34
C MET A 290 -1.29 29.06 8.67
N PRO A 291 -1.20 27.72 8.68
CA PRO A 291 -1.25 26.96 9.93
C PRO A 291 -0.02 27.27 10.79
N GLU A 292 -0.26 27.48 12.08
CA GLU A 292 0.77 27.62 13.10
C GLU A 292 1.26 26.21 13.47
N LEU A 293 2.59 26.01 13.43
CA LEU A 293 3.22 24.75 13.78
C LEU A 293 3.90 24.89 15.15
N ASP A 294 3.73 23.88 16.01
CA ASP A 294 4.47 23.80 17.26
C ASP A 294 5.92 23.37 17.00
N GLY A 295 6.88 24.24 17.32
CA GLY A 295 8.31 23.97 17.16
C GLY A 295 8.83 22.79 18.01
N ASN A 296 8.06 22.31 19.00
CA ASN A 296 8.38 21.10 19.75
C ASN A 296 8.08 19.81 18.96
N ASN A 297 7.08 19.85 18.08
CA ASN A 297 6.63 18.68 17.32
C ASN A 297 7.17 18.66 15.89
N HIS A 298 7.48 19.83 15.34
CA HIS A 298 7.91 20.01 13.96
C HIS A 298 9.36 20.46 13.87
N THR A 299 10.16 19.73 13.09
CA THR A 299 11.58 20.03 12.87
C THR A 299 11.78 20.76 11.55
N GLU A 300 12.93 21.41 11.36
CA GLU A 300 13.28 22.05 10.07
C GLU A 300 13.17 21.08 8.87
N VAL A 301 13.40 19.78 9.12
CA VAL A 301 13.31 18.72 8.10
C VAL A 301 11.88 18.49 7.60
N THR A 302 10.87 18.78 8.42
CA THR A 302 9.45 18.43 8.18
C THR A 302 8.53 19.66 8.09
N GLU A 303 8.95 20.80 8.59
CA GLU A 303 8.13 22.00 8.74
C GLU A 303 7.45 22.45 7.44
N ALA A 304 8.19 22.45 6.32
CA ALA A 304 7.65 22.90 5.04
C ALA A 304 6.55 21.98 4.49
N MET A 305 6.73 20.65 4.61
CA MET A 305 5.76 19.66 4.14
C MET A 305 4.54 19.61 5.06
N ASP A 306 4.74 19.70 6.37
CA ASP A 306 3.66 19.70 7.37
C ASP A 306 2.74 20.92 7.20
N ARG A 307 3.35 22.10 7.05
CA ARG A 307 2.63 23.35 6.78
C ARG A 307 1.81 23.28 5.49
N ARG A 308 2.42 22.76 4.41
CA ARG A 308 1.74 22.60 3.12
C ARG A 308 0.56 21.63 3.23
N TYR A 309 0.75 20.51 3.92
CA TYR A 309 -0.28 19.52 4.16
C TYR A 309 -1.48 20.12 4.91
N LEU A 310 -1.24 20.76 6.06
CA LEU A 310 -2.29 21.34 6.89
C LEU A 310 -3.01 22.50 6.20
N TYR A 311 -2.28 23.33 5.43
CA TYR A 311 -2.89 24.37 4.60
C TYR A 311 -3.89 23.76 3.61
N ASP A 312 -3.48 22.73 2.85
CA ASP A 312 -4.34 22.11 1.86
C ASP A 312 -5.55 21.42 2.50
N VAL A 313 -5.41 20.81 3.68
CA VAL A 313 -6.55 20.26 4.44
C VAL A 313 -7.59 21.34 4.71
N GLY A 314 -7.18 22.47 5.28
CA GLY A 314 -8.08 23.58 5.61
C GLY A 314 -8.78 24.14 4.37
N ARG A 315 -8.02 24.37 3.30
CA ARG A 315 -8.56 24.90 2.03
C ARG A 315 -9.51 23.91 1.35
N LEU A 316 -9.20 22.62 1.36
CA LEU A 316 -10.06 21.58 0.78
C LEU A 316 -11.43 21.54 1.46
N ILE A 317 -11.46 21.50 2.80
CA ILE A 317 -12.70 21.45 3.58
C ILE A 317 -13.52 22.72 3.35
N ALA A 318 -12.89 23.89 3.41
CA ALA A 318 -13.56 25.16 3.17
C ALA A 318 -14.15 25.23 1.75
N SER A 319 -13.42 24.73 0.76
CA SER A 319 -13.85 24.71 -0.65
C SER A 319 -15.07 23.83 -0.86
N TYR A 320 -15.06 22.58 -0.41
CA TYR A 320 -16.23 21.71 -0.56
C TYR A 320 -17.47 22.26 0.15
N ARG A 321 -17.29 22.86 1.34
CA ARG A 321 -18.41 23.47 2.07
C ARG A 321 -18.98 24.69 1.36
N ALA A 322 -18.13 25.55 0.80
CA ALA A 322 -18.56 26.73 0.04
C ALA A 322 -19.28 26.35 -1.28
N LEU A 323 -19.01 25.16 -1.81
CA LEU A 323 -19.61 24.64 -3.04
C LEU A 323 -20.83 23.74 -2.81
N TRP A 324 -21.21 23.46 -1.57
CA TRP A 324 -22.22 22.44 -1.24
C TRP A 324 -23.56 22.66 -1.95
N ASP A 325 -24.05 23.90 -1.91
CA ASP A 325 -25.35 24.29 -2.48
C ASP A 325 -25.27 24.71 -3.97
N ARG A 326 -24.08 24.63 -4.58
CA ARG A 326 -23.89 25.00 -6.00
C ARG A 326 -24.10 23.78 -6.89
N ASP A 327 -24.49 24.01 -8.13
CA ASP A 327 -24.42 22.97 -9.16
C ASP A 327 -22.97 22.87 -9.66
N VAL A 328 -22.29 21.79 -9.31
CA VAL A 328 -20.86 21.57 -9.59
C VAL A 328 -20.72 20.30 -10.43
N PRO A 329 -20.13 20.37 -11.64
CA PRO A 329 -19.88 19.19 -12.46
C PRO A 329 -19.00 18.16 -11.75
N LYS A 330 -19.16 16.88 -12.09
CA LYS A 330 -18.27 15.82 -11.59
C LYS A 330 -16.88 15.96 -12.19
N ALA A 331 -15.86 15.58 -11.43
CA ALA A 331 -14.47 15.66 -11.89
C ALA A 331 -14.23 14.83 -13.16
N ASP A 332 -14.85 13.65 -13.28
CA ASP A 332 -14.70 12.81 -14.47
C ASP A 332 -15.34 13.41 -15.72
N ALA A 333 -16.48 14.10 -15.59
CA ALA A 333 -17.12 14.78 -16.71
C ALA A 333 -16.23 15.90 -17.27
N ILE A 334 -15.58 16.66 -16.38
CA ILE A 334 -14.63 17.70 -16.78
C ILE A 334 -13.41 17.09 -17.47
N LEU A 335 -12.83 16.02 -16.91
CA LEU A 335 -11.66 15.39 -17.53
C LEU A 335 -11.99 14.77 -18.89
N GLU A 336 -13.18 14.19 -19.05
CA GLU A 336 -13.66 13.69 -20.33
C GLU A 336 -13.81 14.83 -21.35
N GLU A 337 -14.38 15.96 -20.96
CA GLU A 337 -14.48 17.15 -21.81
C GLU A 337 -13.11 17.68 -22.24
N VAL A 338 -12.16 17.78 -21.31
CA VAL A 338 -10.76 18.18 -21.60
C VAL A 338 -10.09 17.19 -22.56
N MET A 339 -10.33 15.90 -22.39
CA MET A 339 -9.82 14.86 -23.29
C MET A 339 -10.38 15.03 -24.70
N GLN A 340 -11.63 15.44 -24.85
CA GLN A 340 -12.30 15.63 -26.14
C GLN A 340 -11.89 16.94 -26.82
N THR A 341 -12.02 18.06 -26.11
CA THR A 341 -11.89 19.43 -26.67
C THR A 341 -10.47 19.96 -26.68
N HIS A 342 -9.60 19.45 -25.80
CA HIS A 342 -8.28 20.04 -25.49
C HIS A 342 -8.34 21.46 -24.91
N GLU A 343 -9.51 21.91 -24.46
CA GLU A 343 -9.69 23.21 -23.81
C GLU A 343 -9.78 23.06 -22.29
N TYR A 344 -9.13 23.96 -21.55
CA TYR A 344 -9.17 23.95 -20.09
C TYR A 344 -10.38 24.76 -19.58
N PRO A 345 -11.22 24.18 -18.72
CA PRO A 345 -12.33 24.89 -18.10
C PRO A 345 -11.88 26.14 -17.35
N ARG A 346 -12.63 27.22 -17.51
CA ARG A 346 -12.41 28.49 -16.81
C ARG A 346 -13.06 28.47 -15.42
N MET A 347 -12.48 27.68 -14.51
CA MET A 347 -12.89 27.60 -13.12
C MET A 347 -11.79 28.16 -12.20
N LYS A 348 -12.17 28.79 -11.08
CA LYS A 348 -11.19 29.13 -10.05
C LYS A 348 -10.64 27.84 -9.45
N LEU A 349 -9.36 27.85 -9.10
CA LEU A 349 -8.65 26.66 -8.63
C LEU A 349 -9.38 25.93 -7.48
N TRP A 350 -9.70 26.65 -6.40
CA TRP A 350 -10.41 26.11 -5.23
C TRP A 350 -11.92 25.95 -5.45
N GLU A 351 -12.43 26.24 -6.64
CA GLU A 351 -13.80 25.90 -7.07
C GLU A 351 -13.81 24.74 -8.08
N ASN A 352 -12.63 24.21 -8.45
CA ASN A 352 -12.48 23.21 -9.49
C ASN A 352 -12.51 21.77 -8.92
N PRO A 353 -13.53 20.95 -9.24
CA PRO A 353 -13.69 19.63 -8.66
C PRO A 353 -12.60 18.64 -9.06
N VAL A 354 -11.94 18.82 -10.22
CA VAL A 354 -10.75 18.02 -10.60
C VAL A 354 -9.61 18.27 -9.63
N TYR A 355 -9.34 19.54 -9.31
CA TYR A 355 -8.31 19.91 -8.35
C TYR A 355 -8.66 19.46 -6.94
N LEU A 356 -9.90 19.66 -6.49
CA LEU A 356 -10.34 19.25 -5.16
C LEU A 356 -10.24 17.73 -4.98
N ARG A 357 -10.58 16.94 -5.99
CA ARG A 357 -10.43 15.47 -5.97
C ARG A 357 -8.96 15.05 -5.90
N ASP A 358 -8.11 15.66 -6.72
CA ASP A 358 -6.67 15.40 -6.74
C ASP A 358 -6.03 15.70 -5.37
N ILE A 359 -6.37 16.85 -4.77
CA ILE A 359 -5.92 17.23 -3.43
C ILE A 359 -6.44 16.27 -2.37
N ALA A 360 -7.74 15.94 -2.37
CA ALA A 360 -8.30 14.97 -1.42
C ALA A 360 -7.55 13.64 -1.43
N ARG A 361 -7.32 13.08 -2.62
CA ARG A 361 -6.57 11.82 -2.80
C ARG A 361 -5.12 11.93 -2.33
N SER A 362 -4.46 13.04 -2.62
CA SER A 362 -3.08 13.26 -2.15
C SER A 362 -2.95 13.38 -0.63
N LEU A 363 -4.01 13.79 0.08
CA LEU A 363 -3.97 14.03 1.53
C LEU A 363 -4.26 12.77 2.35
N VAL A 364 -5.17 11.91 1.89
CA VAL A 364 -5.64 10.74 2.66
C VAL A 364 -5.66 9.44 1.88
N GLY A 365 -5.18 9.42 0.63
CA GLY A 365 -5.28 8.24 -0.22
C GLY A 365 -6.59 8.16 -1.00
N ALA A 366 -6.72 7.18 -1.88
CA ALA A 366 -7.87 7.03 -2.76
C ALA A 366 -9.11 6.53 -2.01
N SER A 367 -8.93 5.58 -1.09
CA SER A 367 -10.04 4.90 -0.41
C SER A 367 -10.70 5.81 0.62
N LEU A 368 -9.91 6.54 1.42
CA LEU A 368 -10.45 7.52 2.37
C LEU A 368 -11.00 8.78 1.69
N ALA A 369 -10.40 9.23 0.58
CA ALA A 369 -10.90 10.38 -0.18
C ALA A 369 -12.27 10.11 -0.85
N ALA A 370 -12.58 8.84 -1.17
CA ALA A 370 -13.85 8.47 -1.79
C ALA A 370 -15.06 8.98 -1.02
N ASP A 371 -15.03 8.96 0.31
CA ASP A 371 -16.16 9.44 1.12
C ASP A 371 -16.33 10.97 1.08
N ILE A 372 -15.24 11.72 0.89
CA ILE A 372 -15.31 13.17 0.71
C ILE A 372 -15.82 13.49 -0.70
N VAL A 373 -15.20 12.89 -1.72
CA VAL A 373 -15.47 13.20 -3.13
C VAL A 373 -16.84 12.69 -3.54
N GLU A 374 -17.12 11.40 -3.35
CA GLU A 374 -18.40 10.81 -3.74
C GLU A 374 -19.54 11.29 -2.82
N GLY A 375 -19.25 11.55 -1.53
CA GLY A 375 -20.22 12.17 -0.62
C GLY A 375 -20.64 13.55 -1.11
N PHE A 376 -19.69 14.38 -1.55
CA PHE A 376 -19.98 15.66 -2.16
C PHE A 376 -20.75 15.52 -3.49
N GLU A 377 -20.26 14.70 -4.43
CA GLU A 377 -20.87 14.52 -5.76
C GLU A 377 -22.28 13.93 -5.70
N ALA A 378 -22.57 13.08 -4.72
CA ALA A 378 -23.90 12.49 -4.50
C ALA A 378 -24.81 13.32 -3.58
N ARG A 379 -24.31 14.45 -3.04
CA ARG A 379 -24.98 15.26 -2.01
C ARG A 379 -25.37 14.44 -0.77
N ASP A 380 -24.57 13.44 -0.43
CA ASP A 380 -24.70 12.62 0.77
C ASP A 380 -23.95 13.30 1.92
N VAL A 381 -24.69 14.07 2.73
CA VAL A 381 -24.16 14.80 3.89
C VAL A 381 -23.48 13.86 4.89
N GLN A 382 -24.06 12.69 5.14
CA GLN A 382 -23.54 11.76 6.15
C GLN A 382 -22.19 11.19 5.72
N ARG A 383 -22.10 10.76 4.46
CA ARG A 383 -20.85 10.25 3.90
C ARG A 383 -19.78 11.33 3.85
N PHE A 384 -20.14 12.54 3.40
CA PHE A 384 -19.21 13.66 3.32
C PHE A 384 -18.65 14.06 4.70
N GLU A 385 -19.49 14.26 5.70
CA GLU A 385 -19.04 14.66 7.04
C GLU A 385 -18.24 13.54 7.73
N ALA A 386 -18.55 12.26 7.48
CA ALA A 386 -17.71 11.15 7.92
C ALA A 386 -16.30 11.19 7.29
N GLY A 387 -16.21 11.55 6.01
CA GLY A 387 -14.95 11.80 5.30
C GLY A 387 -14.16 12.96 5.90
N VAL A 388 -14.82 14.10 6.11
CA VAL A 388 -14.22 15.30 6.72
C VAL A 388 -13.72 15.01 8.14
N ALA A 389 -14.49 14.26 8.95
CA ALA A 389 -14.09 13.88 10.29
C ALA A 389 -12.80 13.03 10.29
N ARG A 390 -12.67 12.08 9.35
CA ARG A 390 -11.44 11.31 9.21
C ARG A 390 -10.26 12.16 8.74
N LEU A 391 -10.46 13.04 7.76
CA LEU A 391 -9.42 13.97 7.30
C LEU A 391 -8.92 14.85 8.46
N ARG A 392 -9.82 15.35 9.32
CA ARG A 392 -9.44 16.10 10.53
C ARG A 392 -8.67 15.26 11.54
N THR A 393 -8.98 13.97 11.67
CA THR A 393 -8.20 13.07 12.54
C THR A 393 -6.78 12.89 12.00
N VAL A 394 -6.61 12.69 10.69
CA VAL A 394 -5.28 12.60 10.08
C VAL A 394 -4.52 13.93 10.20
N ALA A 395 -5.19 15.07 10.00
CA ALA A 395 -4.58 16.38 10.18
C ALA A 395 -4.08 16.62 11.62
N ARG A 396 -4.88 16.25 12.62
CA ARG A 396 -4.46 16.30 14.03
C ARG A 396 -3.27 15.41 14.33
N MET A 397 -3.16 14.26 13.67
CA MET A 397 -1.94 13.44 13.78
C MET A 397 -0.74 14.23 13.27
N VAL A 398 -0.81 14.81 12.06
CA VAL A 398 0.28 15.63 11.50
C VAL A 398 0.65 16.80 12.43
N GLU A 399 -0.33 17.53 12.98
CA GLU A 399 -0.11 18.60 13.97
C GLU A 399 0.64 18.13 15.23
N SER A 400 0.47 16.86 15.63
CA SER A 400 1.07 16.30 16.84
C SER A 400 2.41 15.59 16.61
N MET A 401 2.67 15.07 15.41
CA MET A 401 3.80 14.14 15.17
C MET A 401 4.53 14.30 13.83
N THR A 402 4.19 15.28 12.98
CA THR A 402 4.67 15.43 11.59
C THR A 402 4.07 14.47 10.56
N LEU A 403 4.14 14.86 9.29
CA LEU A 403 3.68 14.06 8.15
C LEU A 403 4.53 12.80 7.93
N LEU A 404 5.82 12.84 8.27
CA LEU A 404 6.72 11.69 8.11
C LEU A 404 6.37 10.54 9.06
N LEU A 405 5.91 10.84 10.28
CA LEU A 405 5.53 9.82 11.27
C LEU A 405 4.07 9.38 11.15
N MET A 406 3.22 10.18 10.50
CA MET A 406 1.80 9.87 10.32
C MET A 406 1.53 8.46 9.72
N PRO A 407 2.27 7.97 8.70
CA PRO A 407 2.08 6.61 8.18
C PRO A 407 2.31 5.50 9.21
N ILE A 408 3.20 5.71 10.19
CA ILE A 408 3.47 4.74 11.26
C ILE A 408 2.23 4.65 12.15
N ALA A 409 1.73 5.80 12.64
CA ALA A 409 0.57 5.86 13.52
C ALA A 409 -0.72 5.37 12.85
N LEU A 410 -0.94 5.70 11.57
CA LEU A 410 -2.12 5.20 10.84
C LEU A 410 -2.03 3.71 10.55
N SER A 411 -0.84 3.17 10.29
CA SER A 411 -0.69 1.73 10.08
C SER A 411 -1.02 0.96 11.36
N ASP A 412 -0.47 1.38 12.50
CA ASP A 412 -0.75 0.79 13.83
C ASP A 412 -2.24 0.88 14.19
N ALA A 413 -2.86 2.07 14.04
CA ALA A 413 -4.28 2.27 14.35
C ALA A 413 -5.22 1.41 13.49
N HIS A 414 -4.78 1.01 12.30
CA HIS A 414 -5.55 0.19 11.37
C HIS A 414 -5.12 -1.28 11.34
N GLU A 415 -4.11 -1.67 12.13
CA GLU A 415 -3.64 -3.04 12.19
C GLU A 415 -4.78 -3.96 12.69
N PRO A 416 -5.13 -5.02 11.92
CA PRO A 416 -6.19 -5.93 12.33
C PRO A 416 -5.80 -6.69 13.60
N LYS A 417 -6.59 -6.56 14.66
CA LYS A 417 -6.45 -7.37 15.88
C LYS A 417 -6.86 -8.82 15.62
N TRP A 418 -5.99 -9.61 15.01
CA TRP A 418 -6.27 -10.96 14.49
C TRP A 418 -6.82 -11.91 15.55
N SER A 419 -6.30 -11.84 16.77
CA SER A 419 -6.76 -12.64 17.91
C SER A 419 -8.25 -12.42 18.22
N GLN A 420 -8.74 -11.20 18.08
CA GLN A 420 -10.15 -10.82 18.26
C GLN A 420 -10.98 -11.18 17.03
N LEU A 421 -10.45 -10.91 15.83
CA LEU A 421 -11.14 -11.16 14.56
C LEU A 421 -11.33 -12.65 14.27
N ASN A 422 -10.44 -13.51 14.77
CA ASN A 422 -10.61 -14.97 14.69
C ASN A 422 -11.86 -15.46 15.43
N ARG A 423 -12.36 -14.71 16.43
CA ARG A 423 -13.64 -14.99 17.11
C ARG A 423 -14.84 -14.38 16.40
N GLY A 424 -14.65 -13.26 15.68
CA GLY A 424 -15.71 -12.48 15.00
C GLY A 424 -16.21 -13.03 13.66
N GLY A 425 -15.78 -14.25 13.29
CA GLY A 425 -16.20 -14.91 12.07
C GLY A 425 -15.53 -14.42 10.78
N TYR A 426 -15.68 -15.21 9.73
CA TYR A 426 -15.00 -15.05 8.46
C TYR A 426 -15.14 -13.67 7.79
N ARG A 427 -16.37 -13.12 7.79
CA ARG A 427 -16.69 -11.88 7.08
C ARG A 427 -16.01 -10.67 7.73
N ALA A 428 -15.95 -10.64 9.06
CA ALA A 428 -15.25 -9.60 9.79
C ALA A 428 -13.75 -9.60 9.47
N ARG A 429 -13.11 -10.77 9.44
CA ARG A 429 -11.70 -10.94 9.02
C ARG A 429 -11.45 -10.41 7.62
N THR A 430 -12.29 -10.79 6.66
CA THR A 430 -12.13 -10.35 5.26
C THR A 430 -12.26 -8.84 5.12
N LYS A 431 -13.24 -8.23 5.81
CA LYS A 431 -13.42 -6.78 5.78
C LYS A 431 -12.25 -6.04 6.42
N ALA A 432 -11.77 -6.51 7.57
CA ALA A 432 -10.61 -5.92 8.25
C ALA A 432 -9.33 -6.03 7.40
N TRP A 433 -9.08 -7.20 6.81
CA TRP A 433 -7.94 -7.43 5.92
C TRP A 433 -7.95 -6.48 4.72
N ARG A 434 -9.05 -6.44 3.96
CA ARG A 434 -9.17 -5.54 2.80
C ARG A 434 -8.93 -4.09 3.17
N ARG A 435 -9.50 -3.66 4.29
CA ARG A 435 -9.31 -2.30 4.80
C ARG A 435 -7.84 -2.01 5.13
N TYR A 436 -7.12 -2.97 5.70
CA TYR A 436 -5.69 -2.79 5.99
C TYR A 436 -4.86 -2.68 4.71
N CYS A 437 -5.17 -3.48 3.68
CA CYS A 437 -4.55 -3.34 2.35
C CYS A 437 -4.90 -1.99 1.68
N ASP A 438 -6.13 -1.51 1.83
CA ASP A 438 -6.56 -0.19 1.35
C ASP A 438 -5.74 0.92 2.03
N VAL A 439 -5.52 0.83 3.35
CA VAL A 439 -4.72 1.79 4.12
C VAL A 439 -3.27 1.80 3.65
N GLY A 440 -2.62 0.64 3.45
CA GLY A 440 -1.25 0.60 2.92
C GLY A 440 -1.10 1.29 1.56
N ALA A 441 -2.07 1.10 0.66
CA ALA A 441 -2.10 1.78 -0.64
C ALA A 441 -2.37 3.29 -0.50
N ASP A 442 -3.26 3.69 0.40
CA ASP A 442 -3.58 5.08 0.69
C ASP A 442 -2.36 5.82 1.26
N LEU A 443 -1.65 5.21 2.21
CA LEU A 443 -0.41 5.75 2.79
C LEU A 443 0.69 5.88 1.73
N ALA A 444 0.87 4.87 0.87
CA ALA A 444 1.82 4.95 -0.25
C ALA A 444 1.50 6.13 -1.18
N LEU A 445 0.21 6.39 -1.45
CA LEU A 445 -0.20 7.54 -2.26
C LEU A 445 0.16 8.88 -1.57
N ILE A 446 0.02 8.97 -0.25
CA ILE A 446 0.41 10.16 0.51
C ILE A 446 1.93 10.36 0.40
N VAL A 447 2.74 9.31 0.61
CA VAL A 447 4.21 9.39 0.47
C VAL A 447 4.59 9.91 -0.91
N LEU A 448 4.04 9.32 -1.98
CA LEU A 448 4.37 9.69 -3.36
C LEU A 448 4.01 11.15 -3.70
N ASN A 449 2.93 11.69 -3.12
CA ASN A 449 2.45 13.03 -3.48
C ASN A 449 2.84 14.14 -2.48
N ARG A 450 3.15 13.81 -1.22
CA ARG A 450 3.29 14.81 -0.14
C ARG A 450 4.62 14.80 0.58
N ILE A 451 5.36 13.69 0.53
CA ILE A 451 6.67 13.59 1.18
C ILE A 451 7.75 13.89 0.14
N ASP A 452 8.00 15.17 -0.10
CA ASP A 452 9.05 15.61 -1.03
C ASP A 452 10.29 16.05 -0.27
N ARG A 453 11.33 15.23 -0.34
CA ARG A 453 12.66 15.49 0.25
C ARG A 453 13.73 15.74 -0.81
N GLY A 454 13.34 15.92 -2.08
CA GLY A 454 14.28 15.94 -3.20
C GLY A 454 14.91 14.56 -3.50
N ASP A 455 14.36 13.48 -2.92
CA ASP A 455 14.82 12.11 -3.12
C ASP A 455 13.65 11.23 -3.61
N GLU A 456 13.61 11.02 -4.93
CA GLU A 456 12.61 10.17 -5.59
C GLU A 456 12.76 8.69 -5.21
N GLN A 457 13.98 8.25 -4.90
CA GLN A 457 14.26 6.87 -4.55
C GLN A 457 13.77 6.55 -3.14
N TYR A 458 13.94 7.49 -2.20
CA TYR A 458 13.33 7.40 -0.87
C TYR A 458 11.81 7.28 -0.98
N ARG A 459 11.16 8.14 -1.77
CA ARG A 459 9.70 8.08 -2.00
C ARG A 459 9.26 6.72 -2.54
N ALA A 460 9.96 6.21 -3.56
CA ALA A 460 9.66 4.92 -4.17
C ALA A 460 9.77 3.78 -3.16
N THR A 461 10.87 3.73 -2.42
CA THR A 461 11.16 2.67 -1.46
C THR A 461 10.22 2.71 -0.25
N ALA A 462 9.91 3.92 0.26
CA ALA A 462 9.01 4.12 1.39
C ALA A 462 7.56 3.76 1.02
N ALA A 463 7.09 4.18 -0.16
CA ALA A 463 5.79 3.80 -0.68
C ALA A 463 5.69 2.27 -0.92
N ALA A 464 6.73 1.66 -1.47
CA ALA A 464 6.79 0.20 -1.65
C ALA A 464 6.68 -0.55 -0.33
N ALA A 465 7.38 -0.10 0.73
CA ALA A 465 7.30 -0.72 2.07
C ALA A 465 5.87 -0.67 2.64
N LEU A 466 5.19 0.48 2.55
CA LEU A 466 3.81 0.63 3.01
C LEU A 466 2.82 -0.25 2.23
N MET A 467 3.05 -0.44 0.92
CA MET A 467 2.24 -1.35 0.09
C MET A 467 2.48 -2.83 0.42
N GLN A 468 3.64 -3.17 0.96
CA GLN A 468 3.93 -4.49 1.52
C GLN A 468 3.31 -4.68 2.92
N LEU A 469 2.79 -3.60 3.52
CA LEU A 469 2.36 -3.54 4.91
C LEU A 469 3.53 -3.76 5.89
N ASP A 470 4.74 -3.40 5.45
CA ASP A 470 5.97 -3.48 6.23
C ASP A 470 6.29 -2.12 6.86
N VAL A 471 5.59 -1.84 7.97
CA VAL A 471 5.75 -0.61 8.75
C VAL A 471 7.16 -0.51 9.33
N GLN A 472 7.74 -1.65 9.72
CA GLN A 472 9.11 -1.72 10.24
C GLN A 472 10.11 -1.19 9.22
N ARG A 473 10.00 -1.62 7.97
CA ARG A 473 10.88 -1.13 6.91
C ARG A 473 10.74 0.37 6.68
N TYR A 474 9.52 0.89 6.76
CA TYR A 474 9.28 2.34 6.71
C TYR A 474 9.90 3.07 7.92
N CYS A 475 9.78 2.51 9.13
CA CYS A 475 10.40 3.02 10.35
C CYS A 475 11.93 3.08 10.24
N GLU A 476 12.57 2.02 9.78
CA GLU A 476 14.03 1.95 9.57
C GLU A 476 14.54 3.04 8.63
N MET A 477 13.74 3.44 7.65
CA MET A 477 14.08 4.52 6.72
C MET A 477 13.81 5.92 7.29
N THR A 478 12.80 6.05 8.17
CA THR A 478 12.23 7.34 8.54
C THR A 478 12.71 7.83 9.91
N ILE A 479 12.83 6.94 10.90
CA ILE A 479 13.29 7.30 12.26
C ILE A 479 14.69 7.92 12.26
N PRO A 480 15.68 7.42 11.49
CA PRO A 480 17.02 8.03 11.46
C PRO A 480 17.03 9.49 11.00
N LEU A 481 15.99 9.95 10.31
CA LEU A 481 15.87 11.33 9.82
C LEU A 481 15.63 12.35 10.95
N PHE A 482 15.18 11.88 12.11
CA PHE A 482 14.96 12.70 13.30
C PHE A 482 16.15 12.65 14.27
N GLN A 483 17.14 11.80 14.01
CA GLN A 483 18.35 11.73 14.84
C GLN A 483 19.33 12.83 14.42
N PRO A 484 20.04 13.47 15.38
CA PRO A 484 21.11 14.38 15.03
C PRO A 484 22.16 13.61 14.19
N PRO A 485 22.79 14.26 13.20
CA PRO A 485 23.81 13.60 12.39
C PRO A 485 24.86 13.01 13.32
N LYS A 486 25.15 11.71 13.17
CA LYS A 486 26.24 11.08 13.91
C LYS A 486 27.49 11.93 13.67
N PRO A 487 28.26 12.29 14.73
CA PRO A 487 29.52 12.97 14.53
C PRO A 487 30.33 12.12 13.56
N ILE A 488 30.79 12.76 12.48
CA ILE A 488 31.77 12.14 11.59
C ILE A 488 32.91 11.76 12.53
N GLU A 489 33.18 10.46 12.66
CA GLU A 489 34.44 10.00 13.21
C GLU A 489 35.50 10.50 12.23
N THR A 490 35.95 11.74 12.41
CA THR A 490 37.23 12.18 11.90
C THR A 490 38.22 11.23 12.52
N ASP A 491 38.73 10.34 11.68
CA ASP A 491 39.77 9.38 11.98
C ASP A 491 40.92 10.14 12.65
N ALA A 492 40.91 10.19 13.99
CA ALA A 492 41.94 10.82 14.82
C ALA A 492 43.28 10.08 14.66
N THR A 493 43.32 9.02 13.86
CA THR A 493 44.49 8.23 13.50
C THR A 493 45.31 8.81 12.35
N VAL A 494 44.83 9.83 11.63
CA VAL A 494 45.63 10.51 10.59
C VAL A 494 46.46 11.67 11.17
N GLN A 495 45.95 12.39 12.17
CA GLN A 495 46.68 13.51 12.78
C GLN A 495 47.86 13.03 13.64
N GLU A 496 47.75 11.87 14.32
CA GLU A 496 48.88 11.28 15.06
C GLU A 496 49.97 10.68 14.15
N ARG A 497 49.67 10.40 12.87
CA ARG A 497 50.68 9.93 11.90
C ARG A 497 51.48 11.08 11.28
N VAL A 498 50.90 12.27 11.15
CA VAL A 498 51.62 13.45 10.65
C VAL A 498 52.57 14.00 11.71
N ASP A 499 52.16 14.01 12.98
CA ASP A 499 53.01 14.50 14.09
C ASP A 499 54.15 13.53 14.49
N ALA A 500 54.05 12.25 14.08
CA ALA A 500 55.10 11.27 14.30
C ALA A 500 56.22 11.33 13.23
N ASP A 501 55.90 11.69 11.98
CA ASP A 501 56.89 11.79 10.90
C ASP A 501 57.69 13.12 10.95
N GLU A 502 57.13 14.20 11.50
CA GLU A 502 57.89 15.46 11.69
C GLU A 502 58.91 15.39 12.84
N ARG A 503 58.76 14.46 13.79
CA ARG A 503 59.70 14.30 14.92
C ARG A 503 60.90 13.40 14.63
N VAL A 504 60.94 12.72 13.48
CA VAL A 504 62.08 11.89 13.05
C VAL A 504 63.02 12.65 12.10
N GLY A 505 62.63 13.83 11.61
CA GLY A 505 63.40 14.64 10.65
C GLY A 505 64.38 15.67 11.25
N VAL A 506 64.52 15.79 12.58
CA VAL A 506 65.39 16.80 13.23
C VAL A 506 66.40 16.13 14.18
N VAL A 507 67.20 15.22 13.64
CA VAL A 507 68.57 14.96 14.14
C VAL A 507 69.47 14.69 12.93
N ALA A 508 70.07 15.76 12.42
CA ALA A 508 71.31 15.73 11.63
C ALA A 508 72.04 17.06 11.86
#